data_AF-A0A673BTJ6-F1
#
_entry.id   AF-A0A673BTJ6-F1
#
_cell.length_a   1.000
_cell.length_b   1.000
_cell.length_c   1.000
_cell.angle_alpha   90.00
_cell.angle_beta   90.00
_cell.angle_gamma   90.00
#
_symmetry.space_group_name_H-M   'P 1'
#
loop_
_entity.id
_entity.type
_entity.pdbx_description
1 polymer ?
#
loop_
_entity_poly.entity_id
_entity_poly.type
_entity_poly.pdbx_seq_one_letter_code
_entity_poly.pdbx_strand_id
1 'polypeptide(L)'
;MASIQQLRGDLVSSGDQPSTTLATYFKNCTIDPTQGMLKRLEMLGQTFSQRFSQAVGPRFIIIGKQRFTLGVRLYYKVMEEMLKSEEKRLSVQNFSKLLNDSTFHTSLLACALEVVMLHDLLIFGQLVETAETDLCFPWILDVFSLAAFDFYKVIESFIKAEPTLSKDIVKHLETCENLIMEKIAWRTGSVLFELLKQEHEGGAAEQAEAPASFNQPLQHNHTAADLVSNCLFVCHAVYRLAYTRLKLLCSYLLSFNPELEPIIWTLFQHTLQHEYELMKNRHLDQLMMSAMYAICKVKSVDLRFKTIVTAYKNMPNTNQETFKHVLISDGHYDSIIVFYNQVFMQRLKTNILQYASPRPPTLSPIPQIPRSPYKFPNSPLRVPGSNNVYISPLKSPRMSPGIMTPRSRMLVSIGESFGLSNRFQKINQMVNSSDRSFKRTLDLGPTPKPLKRLRFDVDGQDEADGSKSGGDSTLIQKLAEMSKLQLNVHFVV
;
A
#
# COMPACT_ATOMS: atom_id res chain seq x y z
N MET A 1 11.08 12.19 13.30
CA MET A 1 11.23 10.75 13.02
C MET A 1 12.36 10.28 13.90
N ALA A 2 12.09 9.33 14.78
CA ALA A 2 13.09 8.76 15.65
C ALA A 2 13.95 7.79 14.84
N SER A 3 15.27 7.84 14.99
CA SER A 3 16.13 6.73 14.57
C SER A 3 15.79 5.49 15.42
N ILE A 4 16.16 4.31 14.95
CA ILE A 4 15.93 3.07 15.70
C ILE A 4 16.61 3.12 17.09
N GLN A 5 17.74 3.83 17.19
CA GLN A 5 18.44 4.09 18.46
C GLN A 5 17.65 5.04 19.38
N GLN A 6 16.97 6.06 18.83
CA GLN A 6 16.10 6.95 19.60
C GLN A 6 14.87 6.20 20.13
N LEU A 7 14.23 5.36 19.29
CA LEU A 7 13.12 4.50 19.73
C LEU A 7 13.57 3.57 20.86
N ARG A 8 14.76 2.97 20.77
CA ARG A 8 15.34 2.17 21.86
C ARG A 8 15.61 3.00 23.11
N GLY A 9 16.13 4.22 22.99
CA GLY A 9 16.34 5.12 24.13
C GLY A 9 15.03 5.40 24.88
N ASP A 10 13.96 5.69 24.14
CA ASP A 10 12.62 5.93 24.69
C ASP A 10 12.01 4.65 25.31
N LEU A 11 12.28 3.49 24.73
CA LEU A 11 11.84 2.21 25.28
C LEU A 11 12.65 1.82 26.53
N VAL A 12 13.94 2.16 26.61
CA VAL A 12 14.79 1.86 27.78
C VAL A 12 14.33 2.65 29.01
N SER A 13 13.85 3.89 28.81
CA SER A 13 13.31 4.74 29.88
C SER A 13 11.86 4.40 30.27
N SER A 14 11.16 3.60 29.47
CA SER A 14 9.81 3.10 29.76
C SER A 14 9.85 1.90 30.71
N GLY A 15 8.90 1.80 31.64
CA GLY A 15 8.78 0.68 32.58
C GLY A 15 8.35 -0.63 31.91
N ASP A 16 8.63 -1.76 32.56
CA ASP A 16 8.26 -3.12 32.08
C ASP A 16 6.77 -3.48 32.31
N GLN A 17 6.01 -2.56 32.88
CA GLN A 17 4.62 -2.74 33.30
C GLN A 17 3.70 -1.83 32.50
N PRO A 18 2.41 -2.18 32.35
CA PRO A 18 1.43 -1.30 31.73
C PRO A 18 1.35 0.03 32.50
N SER A 19 1.10 1.12 31.79
CA SER A 19 0.88 2.42 32.41
C SER A 19 -0.40 2.41 33.26
N THR A 20 -0.57 3.43 34.11
CA THR A 20 -1.81 3.62 34.87
C THR A 20 -3.03 3.80 33.96
N THR A 21 -2.86 4.48 32.83
CA THR A 21 -3.89 4.63 31.79
C THR A 21 -4.28 3.28 31.21
N LEU A 22 -3.29 2.48 30.81
CA LEU A 22 -3.54 1.17 30.21
C LEU A 22 -4.20 0.20 31.21
N ALA A 23 -3.75 0.22 32.47
CA ALA A 23 -4.39 -0.53 33.55
C ALA A 23 -5.85 -0.09 33.80
N THR A 24 -6.20 1.16 33.51
CA THR A 24 -7.59 1.65 33.60
C THR A 24 -8.44 1.04 32.49
N TYR A 25 -7.96 0.96 31.25
CA TYR A 25 -8.68 0.25 30.18
C TYR A 25 -8.93 -1.23 30.51
N PHE A 26 -7.96 -1.90 31.16
CA PHE A 26 -8.13 -3.30 31.57
C PHE A 26 -9.26 -3.46 32.58
N LYS A 27 -9.30 -2.60 33.60
CA LYS A 27 -10.36 -2.60 34.62
C LYS A 27 -11.74 -2.24 34.08
N ASN A 28 -11.80 -1.46 33.00
CA ASN A 28 -13.06 -1.09 32.34
C ASN A 28 -13.63 -2.20 31.44
N CYS A 29 -12.89 -3.29 31.23
CA CYS A 29 -13.39 -4.44 30.49
C CYS A 29 -14.38 -5.26 31.32
N THR A 30 -15.37 -5.86 30.65
CA THR A 30 -16.29 -6.82 31.27
C THR A 30 -15.53 -8.00 31.88
N ILE A 31 -14.47 -8.44 31.21
CA ILE A 31 -13.51 -9.42 31.69
C ILE A 31 -12.13 -8.76 31.72
N ASP A 32 -11.55 -8.58 32.91
CA ASP A 32 -10.22 -7.99 33.07
C ASP A 32 -9.15 -8.89 32.41
N PRO A 33 -8.45 -8.40 31.37
CA PRO A 33 -7.50 -9.19 30.60
C PRO A 33 -6.14 -9.36 31.27
N THR A 34 -5.87 -8.68 32.41
CA THR A 34 -4.54 -8.52 32.99
C THR A 34 -3.82 -9.86 33.21
N GLN A 35 -4.47 -10.82 33.88
CA GLN A 35 -3.86 -12.12 34.18
C GLN A 35 -3.64 -12.96 32.92
N GLY A 36 -4.62 -12.98 32.01
CA GLY A 36 -4.50 -13.69 30.73
C GLY A 36 -3.37 -13.14 29.87
N MET A 37 -3.20 -11.81 29.86
CA MET A 37 -2.12 -11.14 29.17
C MET A 37 -0.76 -11.43 29.80
N LEU A 38 -0.60 -11.33 31.12
CA LEU A 38 0.67 -11.60 31.80
C LEU A 38 1.13 -13.04 31.57
N LYS A 39 0.23 -14.02 31.72
CA LYS A 39 0.51 -15.43 31.43
C LYS A 39 0.94 -15.65 29.97
N ARG A 40 0.31 -14.94 29.04
CA ARG A 40 0.67 -15.00 27.62
C ARG A 40 2.06 -14.42 27.37
N LEU A 41 2.38 -13.26 27.93
CA LEU A 41 3.70 -12.64 27.79
C LEU A 41 4.81 -13.53 28.38
N GLU A 42 4.55 -14.18 29.51
CA GLU A 42 5.49 -15.14 30.10
C GLU A 42 5.74 -16.33 29.16
N MET A 43 4.68 -16.97 28.68
CA MET A 43 4.77 -18.12 27.78
C MET A 43 5.47 -17.76 26.45
N LEU A 44 5.06 -16.66 25.81
CA LEU A 44 5.70 -16.20 24.57
C LEU A 44 7.16 -15.79 24.80
N GLY A 45 7.49 -15.23 25.97
CA GLY A 45 8.85 -14.86 26.34
C GLY A 45 9.78 -16.06 26.51
N GLN A 46 9.28 -17.16 27.10
CA GLN A 46 10.00 -18.42 27.19
C GLN A 46 10.25 -19.01 25.79
N THR A 47 9.19 -19.11 24.97
CA THR A 47 9.27 -19.61 23.59
C THR A 47 10.25 -18.79 22.74
N PHE A 48 10.14 -17.46 22.78
CA PHE A 48 11.03 -16.57 22.06
C PHE A 48 12.49 -16.76 22.49
N SER A 49 12.76 -16.76 23.79
CA SER A 49 14.12 -16.90 24.31
C SER A 49 14.75 -18.24 23.92
N GLN A 50 13.97 -19.32 23.95
CA GLN A 50 14.42 -20.64 23.54
C GLN A 50 14.72 -20.70 22.03
N ARG A 51 13.80 -20.22 21.19
CA ARG A 51 13.97 -20.22 19.72
C ARG A 51 15.08 -19.30 19.27
N PHE A 52 15.23 -18.14 19.92
CA PHE A 52 16.35 -17.22 19.69
C PHE A 52 17.68 -17.89 20.05
N SER A 53 17.78 -18.47 21.24
CA SER A 53 18.97 -19.21 21.71
C SER A 53 19.36 -20.37 20.77
N GLN A 54 18.38 -21.07 20.20
CA GLN A 54 18.62 -22.12 19.19
C GLN A 54 19.17 -21.54 17.88
N ALA A 55 18.67 -20.39 17.43
CA ALA A 55 19.04 -19.80 16.15
C ALA A 55 20.40 -19.10 16.15
N VAL A 56 20.79 -18.45 17.26
CA VAL A 56 22.05 -17.70 17.37
C VAL A 56 23.09 -18.34 18.28
N GLY A 57 22.69 -19.36 19.05
CA GLY A 57 23.53 -20.07 20.00
C GLY A 57 23.24 -19.72 21.47
N PRO A 58 23.52 -20.65 22.39
CA PRO A 58 23.09 -20.56 23.79
C PRO A 58 23.69 -19.40 24.58
N ARG A 59 24.85 -18.89 24.13
CA ARG A 59 25.55 -17.76 24.75
C ARG A 59 24.77 -16.44 24.65
N PHE A 60 23.80 -16.36 23.73
CA PHE A 60 23.04 -15.14 23.47
C PHE A 60 21.63 -15.15 24.10
N ILE A 61 21.31 -16.11 24.96
CA ILE A 61 19.99 -16.19 25.62
C ILE A 61 19.63 -14.92 26.41
N ILE A 62 20.62 -14.26 27.02
CA ILE A 62 20.42 -13.00 27.75
C ILE A 62 20.04 -11.88 26.77
N ILE A 63 20.66 -11.84 25.59
CA ILE A 63 20.31 -10.88 24.55
C ILE A 63 18.87 -11.12 24.09
N GLY A 64 18.49 -12.37 23.84
CA GLY A 64 17.11 -12.74 23.50
C GLY A 64 16.11 -12.22 24.53
N LYS A 65 16.37 -12.42 25.83
CA LYS A 65 15.53 -11.87 26.91
C LYS A 65 15.44 -10.35 26.88
N GLN A 66 16.57 -9.65 26.72
CA GLN A 66 16.58 -8.19 26.61
C GLN A 66 15.75 -7.68 25.42
N ARG A 67 15.80 -8.37 24.27
CA ARG A 67 14.98 -8.02 23.10
C ARG A 67 13.51 -8.29 23.32
N PHE A 68 13.18 -9.39 23.99
CA PHE A 68 11.82 -9.66 24.39
C PHE A 68 11.28 -8.54 25.28
N THR A 69 12.04 -8.13 26.30
CA THR A 69 11.67 -7.01 27.19
C THR A 69 11.40 -5.72 26.42
N LEU A 70 12.28 -5.34 25.48
CA LEU A 70 12.07 -4.16 24.63
C LEU A 70 10.81 -4.30 23.76
N GLY A 71 10.55 -5.49 23.22
CA GLY A 71 9.33 -5.80 22.46
C GLY A 71 8.07 -5.63 23.31
N VAL A 72 8.08 -6.10 24.56
CA VAL A 72 6.96 -5.94 25.51
C VAL A 72 6.69 -4.48 25.81
N ARG A 73 7.73 -3.66 25.99
CA ARG A 73 7.57 -2.21 26.22
C ARG A 73 6.92 -1.52 25.03
N LEU A 74 7.37 -1.83 23.81
CA LEU A 74 6.78 -1.29 22.58
C LEU A 74 5.34 -1.78 22.39
N TYR A 75 5.08 -3.04 22.68
CA TYR A 75 3.74 -3.64 22.68
C TYR A 75 2.76 -2.89 23.59
N TYR A 76 3.15 -2.58 24.84
CA TYR A 76 2.28 -1.82 25.75
C TYR A 76 2.04 -0.40 25.26
N LYS A 77 3.10 0.28 24.80
CA LYS A 77 3.01 1.65 24.27
C LYS A 77 2.03 1.72 23.08
N VAL A 78 2.21 0.82 22.10
CA VAL A 78 1.37 0.79 20.91
C VAL A 78 -0.06 0.40 21.24
N MET A 79 -0.27 -0.59 22.13
CA MET A 79 -1.61 -0.97 22.57
C MET A 79 -2.36 0.21 23.18
N GLU A 80 -1.71 0.96 24.08
CA GLU A 80 -2.34 2.12 24.71
C GLU A 80 -2.76 3.17 23.67
N GLU A 81 -1.90 3.49 22.71
CA GLU A 81 -2.24 4.45 21.64
C GLU A 81 -3.32 3.93 20.69
N MET A 82 -3.37 2.62 20.44
CA MET A 82 -4.48 1.98 19.71
C MET A 82 -5.80 2.13 20.47
N LEU A 83 -5.82 1.85 21.77
CA LEU A 83 -7.03 1.97 22.60
C LEU A 83 -7.51 3.41 22.73
N LYS A 84 -6.60 4.38 22.91
CA LYS A 84 -6.95 5.82 22.89
C LYS A 84 -7.58 6.24 21.57
N SER A 85 -7.03 5.74 20.46
CA SER A 85 -7.56 6.02 19.12
C SER A 85 -8.94 5.41 18.92
N GLU A 86 -9.16 4.19 19.41
CA GLU A 86 -10.44 3.47 19.35
C GLU A 86 -11.51 4.10 20.26
N GLU A 87 -11.14 4.51 21.48
CA GLU A 87 -12.05 5.24 22.39
C GLU A 87 -12.54 6.52 21.72
N LYS A 88 -11.64 7.28 21.10
CA LYS A 88 -12.00 8.49 20.38
C LYS A 88 -12.90 8.22 19.16
N ARG A 89 -12.70 7.08 18.48
CA ARG A 89 -13.46 6.73 17.27
C ARG A 89 -14.86 6.22 17.57
N LEU A 90 -14.98 5.40 18.61
CA LEU A 90 -16.21 4.69 18.96
C LEU A 90 -16.98 5.34 20.12
N SER A 91 -16.35 6.25 20.87
CA SER A 91 -16.89 6.83 22.10
C SER A 91 -17.27 5.79 23.15
N VAL A 92 -16.53 4.68 23.20
CA VAL A 92 -16.69 3.59 24.18
C VAL A 92 -15.37 3.32 24.90
N GLN A 93 -15.44 2.86 26.15
CA GLN A 93 -14.28 2.52 26.97
C GLN A 93 -14.14 1.02 27.26
N ASN A 94 -15.15 0.22 26.91
CA ASN A 94 -15.13 -1.22 27.10
C ASN A 94 -14.60 -1.89 25.82
N PHE A 95 -13.39 -2.44 25.90
CA PHE A 95 -12.74 -3.17 24.81
C PHE A 95 -12.58 -4.66 25.13
N SER A 96 -13.49 -5.22 25.94
CA SER A 96 -13.35 -6.57 26.49
C SER A 96 -13.18 -7.65 25.41
N LYS A 97 -13.89 -7.54 24.27
CA LYS A 97 -13.76 -8.50 23.16
C LYS A 97 -12.35 -8.46 22.55
N LEU A 98 -11.80 -7.28 22.33
CA LEU A 98 -10.48 -7.08 21.73
C LEU A 98 -9.36 -7.48 22.70
N LEU A 99 -9.43 -7.04 23.95
CA LEU A 99 -8.37 -7.27 24.95
C LEU A 99 -8.38 -8.68 25.56
N ASN A 100 -9.42 -9.48 25.31
CA ASN A 100 -9.39 -10.91 25.65
C ASN A 100 -9.05 -11.79 24.44
N ASP A 101 -8.83 -11.21 23.25
CA ASP A 101 -8.43 -11.95 22.06
C ASP A 101 -6.92 -12.28 22.10
N SER A 102 -6.59 -13.56 22.23
CA SER A 102 -5.20 -14.01 22.22
C SER A 102 -4.46 -13.73 20.93
N THR A 103 -5.16 -13.75 19.80
CA THR A 103 -4.58 -13.54 18.49
C THR A 103 -4.17 -12.08 18.34
N PHE A 104 -5.02 -11.12 18.75
CA PHE A 104 -4.67 -9.70 18.79
C PHE A 104 -3.37 -9.45 19.57
N HIS A 105 -3.27 -9.98 20.79
CA HIS A 105 -2.09 -9.78 21.62
C HIS A 105 -0.82 -10.41 21.04
N THR A 106 -0.95 -11.62 20.49
CA THR A 106 0.19 -12.34 19.89
C THR A 106 0.68 -11.63 18.62
N SER A 107 -0.23 -11.17 17.76
CA SER A 107 0.09 -10.37 16.57
C SER A 107 0.75 -9.05 16.93
N LEU A 108 0.21 -8.33 17.91
CA LEU A 108 0.76 -7.04 18.33
C LEU A 108 2.16 -7.19 18.90
N LEU A 109 2.39 -8.21 19.74
CA LEU A 109 3.72 -8.50 20.28
C LEU A 109 4.69 -8.96 19.20
N ALA A 110 4.25 -9.81 18.26
CA ALA A 110 5.07 -10.23 17.13
C ALA A 110 5.52 -9.02 16.30
N CYS A 111 4.62 -8.07 16.02
CA CYS A 111 4.95 -6.85 15.27
C CYS A 111 5.93 -5.96 16.04
N ALA A 112 5.74 -5.81 17.36
CA ALA A 112 6.69 -5.09 18.21
C ALA A 112 8.08 -5.74 18.21
N LEU A 113 8.15 -7.07 18.28
CA LEU A 113 9.41 -7.81 18.23
C LEU A 113 10.06 -7.73 16.87
N GLU A 114 9.31 -7.78 15.77
CA GLU A 114 9.83 -7.58 14.42
C GLU A 114 10.55 -6.23 14.30
N VAL A 115 9.95 -5.15 14.84
CA VAL A 115 10.57 -3.81 14.86
C VAL A 115 11.84 -3.79 15.71
N VAL A 116 11.82 -4.41 16.89
CA VAL A 116 13.00 -4.46 17.79
C VAL A 116 14.13 -5.28 17.16
N MET A 117 13.79 -6.40 16.52
CA MET A 117 14.74 -7.32 15.89
C MET A 117 15.37 -6.75 14.61
N LEU A 118 14.62 -5.93 13.86
CA LEU A 118 15.13 -5.25 12.65
C LEU A 118 16.40 -4.44 12.92
N HIS A 119 16.47 -3.74 14.05
CA HIS A 119 17.67 -2.98 14.44
C HIS A 119 18.91 -3.86 14.55
N ASP A 120 18.71 -5.03 15.11
CA ASP A 120 19.78 -5.91 15.52
C ASP A 120 20.23 -6.80 14.39
N LEU A 121 19.36 -7.11 13.43
CA LEU A 121 19.78 -7.67 12.14
C LEU A 121 20.75 -6.73 11.40
N LEU A 122 20.55 -5.41 11.48
CA LEU A 122 21.46 -4.42 10.89
C LEU A 122 22.82 -4.33 11.61
N ILE A 123 22.89 -4.69 12.91
CA ILE A 123 24.13 -4.61 13.72
C ILE A 123 24.82 -5.98 13.85
N PHE A 124 24.08 -7.04 14.15
CA PHE A 124 24.58 -8.42 14.27
C PHE A 124 24.87 -9.06 12.92
N GLY A 125 24.25 -8.61 11.83
CA GLY A 125 24.62 -9.03 10.47
C GLY A 125 26.08 -8.70 10.10
N GLN A 126 26.74 -7.81 10.85
CA GLN A 126 28.19 -7.55 10.73
C GLN A 126 29.06 -8.33 11.73
N LEU A 127 28.49 -8.93 12.77
CA LEU A 127 29.23 -9.57 13.87
C LEU A 127 29.15 -11.09 13.88
N VAL A 128 28.19 -11.69 13.16
CA VAL A 128 27.95 -13.13 13.17
C VAL A 128 27.94 -13.66 11.74
N GLU A 129 29.12 -13.87 11.16
CA GLU A 129 29.32 -14.63 9.91
C GLU A 129 28.95 -16.12 10.04
N THR A 130 28.54 -16.58 11.23
CA THR A 130 28.40 -18.00 11.58
C THR A 130 26.97 -18.46 11.91
N ALA A 131 25.96 -17.58 11.81
CA ALA A 131 24.58 -17.99 12.06
C ALA A 131 23.98 -18.64 10.80
N GLU A 132 23.72 -19.95 10.85
CA GLU A 132 23.03 -20.69 9.78
C GLU A 132 21.57 -20.27 9.60
N THR A 133 20.99 -19.55 10.58
CA THR A 133 19.55 -19.21 10.60
C THR A 133 19.30 -17.72 10.43
N ASP A 134 18.59 -17.36 9.37
CA ASP A 134 18.08 -16.01 9.14
C ASP A 134 16.95 -15.69 10.14
N LEU A 135 17.14 -14.61 10.92
CA LEU A 135 16.15 -14.12 11.89
C LEU A 135 15.18 -13.08 11.27
N CYS A 136 15.30 -12.79 9.98
CA CYS A 136 14.39 -11.89 9.29
C CYS A 136 12.96 -12.44 9.28
N PHE A 137 11.99 -11.54 9.13
CA PHE A 137 10.62 -11.92 8.80
C PHE A 137 10.60 -12.96 7.65
N PRO A 138 9.91 -14.10 7.79
CA PRO A 138 8.81 -14.37 8.72
C PRO A 138 9.20 -15.14 10.00
N TRP A 139 10.47 -15.16 10.42
CA TRP A 139 10.93 -15.96 11.57
C TRP A 139 10.05 -15.81 12.82
N ILE A 140 9.62 -14.59 13.15
CA ILE A 140 8.77 -14.33 14.32
C ILE A 140 7.41 -15.03 14.25
N LEU A 141 6.86 -15.23 13.03
CA LEU A 141 5.61 -15.96 12.84
C LEU A 141 5.78 -17.44 13.24
N ASP A 142 6.89 -18.05 12.83
CA ASP A 142 7.21 -19.45 13.14
C ASP A 142 7.55 -19.64 14.63
N VAL A 143 8.12 -18.63 15.28
CA VAL A 143 8.41 -18.65 16.72
C VAL A 143 7.11 -18.71 17.53
N PHE A 144 6.09 -17.94 17.14
CA PHE A 144 4.82 -17.88 17.86
C PHE A 144 3.73 -18.79 17.29
N SER A 145 4.03 -19.56 16.24
CA SER A 145 3.02 -20.31 15.48
C SER A 145 1.85 -19.41 15.05
N LEU A 146 2.17 -18.18 14.65
CA LEU A 146 1.22 -17.13 14.31
C LEU A 146 0.88 -17.19 12.82
N ALA A 147 -0.41 -17.24 12.49
CA ALA A 147 -0.85 -17.14 11.11
C ALA A 147 -0.50 -15.78 10.51
N ALA A 148 0.02 -15.78 9.29
CA ALA A 148 0.47 -14.56 8.61
C ALA A 148 -0.64 -13.51 8.45
N PHE A 149 -1.90 -13.92 8.28
CA PHE A 149 -3.03 -12.97 8.18
C PHE A 149 -3.35 -12.28 9.49
N ASP A 150 -3.14 -12.96 10.61
CA ASP A 150 -3.39 -12.36 11.91
C ASP A 150 -2.32 -11.32 12.23
N PHE A 151 -1.08 -11.54 11.78
CA PHE A 151 -0.04 -10.52 11.80
C PHE A 151 -0.38 -9.35 10.86
N TYR A 152 -0.77 -9.63 9.61
CA TYR A 152 -1.14 -8.62 8.61
C TYR A 152 -2.14 -7.58 9.16
N LYS A 153 -3.19 -8.05 9.85
CA LYS A 153 -4.26 -7.19 10.42
C LYS A 153 -3.75 -6.11 11.38
N VAL A 154 -2.60 -6.32 12.03
CA VAL A 154 -2.09 -5.35 13.02
C VAL A 154 -1.15 -4.30 12.42
N ILE A 155 -0.54 -4.56 11.25
CA ILE A 155 0.54 -3.72 10.70
C ILE A 155 0.09 -2.26 10.51
N GLU A 156 -1.04 -2.04 9.86
CA GLU A 156 -1.53 -0.68 9.57
C GLU A 156 -1.82 0.11 10.85
N SER A 157 -2.51 -0.53 11.80
CA SER A 157 -2.85 0.07 13.09
C SER A 157 -1.60 0.34 13.92
N PHE A 158 -0.60 -0.55 13.85
CA PHE A 158 0.68 -0.39 14.53
C PHE A 158 1.42 0.86 14.04
N ILE A 159 1.56 1.02 12.72
CA ILE A 159 2.25 2.17 12.13
C ILE A 159 1.52 3.48 12.46
N LYS A 160 0.18 3.47 12.49
CA LYS A 160 -0.61 4.65 12.87
C LYS A 160 -0.46 5.01 14.35
N ALA A 161 -0.39 4.01 15.22
CA ALA A 161 -0.28 4.19 16.67
C ALA A 161 1.13 4.64 17.11
N GLU A 162 2.18 4.35 16.33
CA GLU A 162 3.53 4.83 16.60
C GLU A 162 4.05 5.76 15.48
N PRO A 163 3.67 7.04 15.48
CA PRO A 163 4.08 7.98 14.44
C PRO A 163 5.56 8.35 14.50
N THR A 164 6.30 7.95 15.55
CA THR A 164 7.72 8.25 15.67
C THR A 164 8.63 7.27 14.90
N LEU A 165 8.08 6.15 14.39
CA LEU A 165 8.82 5.17 13.59
C LEU A 165 9.62 5.85 12.45
N SER A 166 10.82 5.33 12.19
CA SER A 166 11.63 5.78 11.06
C SER A 166 10.99 5.35 9.73
N LYS A 167 11.32 6.04 8.64
CA LYS A 167 10.87 5.64 7.29
C LYS A 167 11.31 4.23 6.94
N ASP A 168 12.47 3.80 7.41
CA ASP A 168 13.02 2.48 7.13
C ASP A 168 12.23 1.38 7.85
N ILE A 169 11.82 1.60 9.11
CA ILE A 169 10.95 0.68 9.83
C ILE A 169 9.57 0.61 9.15
N VAL A 170 8.98 1.75 8.81
CA VAL A 170 7.67 1.78 8.12
C VAL A 170 7.76 1.02 6.79
N LYS A 171 8.80 1.27 6.00
CA LYS A 171 9.04 0.56 4.74
C LYS A 171 9.26 -0.94 4.96
N HIS A 172 9.94 -1.35 6.04
CA HIS A 172 10.11 -2.76 6.39
C HIS A 172 8.77 -3.42 6.71
N LEU A 173 7.93 -2.80 7.53
CA LEU A 173 6.60 -3.31 7.87
C LEU A 173 5.68 -3.37 6.64
N GLU A 174 5.71 -2.38 5.75
CA GLU A 174 5.04 -2.44 4.43
C GLU A 174 5.58 -3.58 3.56
N THR A 175 6.87 -3.88 3.66
CA THR A 175 7.48 -5.02 2.94
C THR A 175 7.03 -6.35 3.52
N CYS A 176 6.93 -6.48 4.85
CA CYS A 176 6.35 -7.65 5.52
C CYS A 176 4.89 -7.84 5.09
N GLU A 177 4.11 -6.76 5.07
CA GLU A 177 2.72 -6.75 4.60
C GLU A 177 2.61 -7.34 3.19
N ASN A 178 3.42 -6.82 2.26
CA ASN A 178 3.46 -7.30 0.87
C ASN A 178 3.92 -8.75 0.76
N LEU A 179 4.94 -9.17 1.54
CA LEU A 179 5.45 -10.55 1.51
C LEU A 179 4.39 -11.55 1.97
N ILE A 180 3.55 -11.15 2.94
CA ILE A 180 2.39 -11.94 3.36
C ILE A 180 1.46 -12.14 2.17
N MET A 181 1.00 -11.04 1.57
CA MET A 181 0.02 -11.05 0.47
C MET A 181 0.54 -11.74 -0.80
N GLU A 182 1.83 -11.64 -1.11
CA GLU A 182 2.38 -12.13 -2.37
C GLU A 182 2.85 -13.58 -2.33
N LYS A 183 3.18 -14.12 -1.13
CA LYS A 183 3.84 -15.43 -1.00
C LYS A 183 3.48 -16.21 0.25
N ILE A 184 3.61 -15.65 1.46
CA ILE A 184 3.49 -16.44 2.71
C ILE A 184 2.06 -16.95 2.90
N ALA A 185 1.07 -16.11 2.62
CA ALA A 185 -0.36 -16.43 2.61
C ALA A 185 -0.71 -17.68 1.79
N TRP A 186 0.11 -18.01 0.79
CA TRP A 186 -0.16 -19.03 -0.22
C TRP A 186 0.69 -20.30 -0.04
N ARG A 187 1.39 -20.44 1.10
CA ARG A 187 2.12 -21.66 1.42
C ARG A 187 1.16 -22.82 1.71
N THR A 188 1.63 -24.04 1.45
CA THR A 188 0.91 -25.26 1.83
C THR A 188 0.68 -25.29 3.34
N GLY A 189 -0.53 -25.64 3.77
CA GLY A 189 -0.94 -25.58 5.17
C GLY A 189 -1.45 -24.21 5.63
N SER A 190 -1.52 -23.21 4.73
CA SER A 190 -2.17 -21.93 5.04
C SER A 190 -3.69 -22.11 5.15
N VAL A 191 -4.26 -21.53 6.21
CA VAL A 191 -5.72 -21.47 6.46
C VAL A 191 -6.47 -20.76 5.33
N LEU A 192 -5.79 -19.94 4.51
CA LEU A 192 -6.42 -19.26 3.37
C LEU A 192 -7.09 -20.22 2.39
N PHE A 193 -6.47 -21.37 2.09
CA PHE A 193 -7.04 -22.31 1.13
C PHE A 193 -8.35 -22.93 1.63
N GLU A 194 -8.44 -23.18 2.95
CA GLU A 194 -9.68 -23.67 3.57
C GLU A 194 -10.78 -22.61 3.50
N LEU A 195 -10.45 -21.34 3.78
CA LEU A 195 -11.38 -20.23 3.69
C LEU A 195 -11.87 -19.98 2.26
N LEU A 196 -10.98 -20.04 1.26
CA LEU A 196 -11.34 -19.89 -0.15
C LEU A 196 -12.22 -21.04 -0.64
N LYS A 197 -11.98 -22.26 -0.16
CA LYS A 197 -12.80 -23.42 -0.49
C LYS A 197 -14.21 -23.29 0.09
N GLN A 198 -14.33 -22.86 1.36
CA GLN A 198 -15.63 -22.62 2.00
C GLN A 198 -16.45 -21.54 1.28
N GLU A 199 -15.83 -20.44 0.87
CA GLU A 199 -16.47 -19.39 0.06
C GLU A 199 -17.00 -19.94 -1.28
N HIS A 200 -16.18 -20.75 -1.96
CA HIS A 200 -16.54 -21.28 -3.28
C HIS A 200 -17.66 -22.35 -3.20
N GLU A 201 -17.73 -23.08 -2.09
CA GLU A 201 -18.82 -24.04 -1.81
C GLU A 201 -20.10 -23.34 -1.34
N GLY A 202 -19.98 -22.26 -0.53
CA GLY A 202 -21.10 -21.47 -0.05
C GLY A 202 -21.80 -20.66 -1.15
N GLY A 203 -21.05 -20.05 -2.07
CA GLY A 203 -21.62 -19.28 -3.19
C GLY A 203 -22.31 -20.14 -4.25
N ALA A 204 -21.97 -21.43 -4.35
CA ALA A 204 -22.64 -22.37 -5.26
C ALA A 204 -24.02 -22.81 -4.75
N ALA A 205 -24.24 -22.80 -3.44
CA ALA A 205 -25.53 -23.14 -2.84
C ALA A 205 -26.57 -22.01 -2.99
N GLU A 206 -26.17 -20.74 -2.91
CA GLU A 206 -27.10 -19.60 -3.04
C GLU A 206 -27.59 -19.34 -4.48
N GLN A 207 -26.90 -19.83 -5.51
CA GLN A 207 -27.35 -19.70 -6.91
C GLN A 207 -28.31 -20.80 -7.37
N ALA A 208 -28.64 -21.77 -6.50
CA ALA A 208 -29.44 -22.95 -6.86
C ALA A 208 -30.89 -22.97 -6.33
N GLU A 209 -31.32 -22.04 -5.46
CA GLU A 209 -32.67 -22.09 -4.88
C GLU A 209 -33.56 -20.90 -5.24
N ALA A 210 -34.63 -21.19 -5.98
CA ALA A 210 -35.85 -20.37 -6.10
C ALA A 210 -36.92 -20.89 -5.10
N PRO A 211 -37.96 -20.09 -4.77
CA PRO A 211 -38.42 -19.93 -3.40
C PRO A 211 -39.37 -21.05 -2.95
N ALA A 212 -39.11 -21.62 -1.78
CA ALA A 212 -40.13 -22.29 -0.99
C ALA A 212 -39.96 -21.92 0.50
N SER A 213 -41.10 -21.65 1.10
CA SER A 213 -41.34 -21.06 2.40
C SER A 213 -40.91 -21.91 3.61
N PHE A 214 -40.68 -21.17 4.70
CA PHE A 214 -41.13 -21.45 6.07
C PHE A 214 -40.11 -22.03 7.08
N ASN A 215 -39.64 -21.10 7.93
CA ASN A 215 -39.45 -21.21 9.38
C ASN A 215 -38.59 -22.36 9.93
N GLN A 216 -37.29 -22.07 10.06
CA GLN A 216 -36.50 -22.51 11.22
C GLN A 216 -35.60 -21.36 11.70
N PRO A 217 -35.41 -21.18 13.02
CA PRO A 217 -34.51 -20.16 13.53
C PRO A 217 -33.08 -20.60 13.22
N LEU A 218 -32.48 -20.01 12.18
CA LEU A 218 -31.06 -20.13 11.88
C LEU A 218 -30.27 -19.60 13.08
N GLN A 219 -29.73 -20.51 13.90
CA GLN A 219 -28.61 -20.18 14.77
C GLN A 219 -27.43 -19.84 13.86
N HIS A 220 -27.32 -18.55 13.52
CA HIS A 220 -26.23 -18.04 12.72
C HIS A 220 -24.94 -18.15 13.54
N ASN A 221 -24.08 -19.10 13.18
CA ASN A 221 -22.78 -19.30 13.79
C ASN A 221 -21.92 -18.04 13.62
N HIS A 222 -21.84 -17.20 14.66
CA HIS A 222 -21.04 -15.96 14.65
C HIS A 222 -19.57 -16.17 14.22
N THR A 223 -19.02 -17.38 14.41
CA THR A 223 -17.64 -17.74 14.00
C THR A 223 -17.46 -17.87 12.49
N ALA A 224 -18.46 -18.37 11.75
CA ALA A 224 -18.35 -18.56 10.30
C ALA A 224 -18.41 -17.21 9.55
N ALA A 225 -19.29 -16.32 9.98
CA ALA A 225 -19.41 -14.96 9.42
C ALA A 225 -18.13 -14.12 9.66
N ASP A 226 -17.52 -14.23 10.84
CA ASP A 226 -16.26 -13.55 11.15
C ASP A 226 -15.09 -14.09 10.28
N LEU A 227 -15.06 -15.40 9.99
CA LEU A 227 -14.03 -16.01 9.13
C LEU A 227 -14.19 -15.63 7.65
N VAL A 228 -15.42 -15.61 7.14
CA VAL A 228 -15.77 -15.16 5.79
C VAL A 228 -15.39 -13.68 5.60
N SER A 229 -15.73 -12.83 6.57
CA SER A 229 -15.35 -11.41 6.54
C SER A 229 -13.83 -11.20 6.50
N ASN A 230 -13.08 -12.01 7.24
CA ASN A 230 -11.61 -12.00 7.22
C ASN A 230 -11.03 -12.45 5.88
N CYS A 231 -11.59 -13.51 5.27
CA CYS A 231 -11.19 -13.99 3.95
C CYS A 231 -11.38 -12.91 2.87
N LEU A 232 -12.55 -12.26 2.89
CA LEU A 232 -12.90 -11.20 1.94
C LEU A 232 -11.95 -10.00 2.06
N PHE A 233 -11.60 -9.58 3.28
CA PHE A 233 -10.67 -8.49 3.52
C PHE A 233 -9.28 -8.79 2.93
N VAL A 234 -8.79 -10.02 3.14
CA VAL A 234 -7.51 -10.49 2.59
C VAL A 234 -7.54 -10.53 1.08
N CYS A 235 -8.60 -11.08 0.47
CA CYS A 235 -8.74 -11.12 -0.98
C CYS A 235 -8.72 -9.70 -1.58
N HIS A 236 -9.42 -8.76 -0.96
CA HIS A 236 -9.36 -7.35 -1.35
C HIS A 236 -7.94 -6.76 -1.25
N ALA A 237 -7.20 -7.08 -0.18
CA ALA A 237 -5.82 -6.62 -0.02
C ALA A 237 -4.89 -7.19 -1.12
N VAL A 238 -4.99 -8.48 -1.40
CA VAL A 238 -4.26 -9.14 -2.50
C VAL A 238 -4.60 -8.49 -3.83
N TYR A 239 -5.89 -8.26 -4.14
CA TYR A 239 -6.30 -7.62 -5.38
C TYR A 239 -5.76 -6.20 -5.52
N ARG A 240 -5.76 -5.41 -4.43
CA ARG A 240 -5.15 -4.08 -4.44
C ARG A 240 -3.66 -4.12 -4.75
N LEU A 241 -2.91 -5.03 -4.10
CA LEU A 241 -1.48 -5.19 -4.34
C LEU A 241 -1.21 -5.64 -5.79
N ALA A 242 -1.91 -6.69 -6.23
CA ALA A 242 -1.85 -7.26 -7.56
C ALA A 242 -2.09 -6.21 -8.65
N TYR A 243 -3.19 -5.47 -8.55
CA TYR A 243 -3.54 -4.45 -9.53
C TYR A 243 -2.57 -3.26 -9.50
N THR A 244 -2.10 -2.82 -8.32
CA THR A 244 -1.11 -1.73 -8.22
C THR A 244 0.19 -2.08 -8.94
N ARG A 245 0.66 -3.32 -8.79
CA ARG A 245 1.86 -3.84 -9.46
C ARG A 245 1.65 -4.02 -10.97
N LEU A 246 0.50 -4.57 -11.36
CA LEU A 246 0.13 -4.72 -12.76
C LEU A 246 0.10 -3.37 -13.47
N LYS A 247 -0.59 -2.40 -12.89
CA LYS A 247 -0.69 -1.03 -13.40
C LYS A 247 0.68 -0.38 -13.58
N LEU A 248 1.59 -0.60 -12.62
CA LEU A 248 2.96 -0.10 -12.73
C LEU A 248 3.66 -0.69 -13.96
N LEU A 249 3.62 -2.00 -14.16
CA LEU A 249 4.21 -2.64 -15.34
C LEU A 249 3.53 -2.24 -16.65
N CYS A 250 2.20 -2.19 -16.69
CA CYS A 250 1.43 -1.74 -17.86
C CYS A 250 1.82 -0.30 -18.23
N SER A 251 2.01 0.59 -17.26
CA SER A 251 2.41 1.97 -17.54
C SER A 251 3.78 2.08 -18.22
N TYR A 252 4.71 1.16 -17.93
CA TYR A 252 6.04 1.13 -18.54
C TYR A 252 6.08 0.36 -19.87
N LEU A 253 5.34 -0.75 -19.98
CA LEU A 253 5.45 -1.70 -21.09
C LEU A 253 4.37 -1.53 -22.16
N LEU A 254 3.19 -1.02 -21.78
CA LEU A 254 1.98 -1.00 -22.60
C LEU A 254 1.40 0.42 -22.71
N SER A 255 2.26 1.44 -22.66
CA SER A 255 1.85 2.86 -22.79
C SER A 255 1.11 3.16 -24.10
N PHE A 256 1.40 2.41 -25.17
CA PHE A 256 0.73 2.51 -26.47
C PHE A 256 -0.54 1.65 -26.60
N ASN A 257 -0.82 0.78 -25.62
CA ASN A 257 -1.99 -0.13 -25.61
C ASN A 257 -2.68 -0.11 -24.23
N PRO A 258 -3.13 1.06 -23.73
CA PRO A 258 -3.69 1.21 -22.38
C PRO A 258 -4.97 0.39 -22.17
N GLU A 259 -5.69 0.04 -23.24
CA GLU A 259 -6.88 -0.80 -23.23
C GLU A 259 -6.60 -2.24 -22.78
N LEU A 260 -5.34 -2.69 -22.82
CA LEU A 260 -4.97 -4.03 -22.37
C LEU A 260 -4.93 -4.16 -20.85
N GLU A 261 -4.64 -3.08 -20.11
CA GLU A 261 -4.56 -3.10 -18.64
C GLU A 261 -5.81 -3.72 -17.98
N PRO A 262 -7.05 -3.25 -18.25
CA PRO A 262 -8.24 -3.84 -17.64
C PRO A 262 -8.51 -5.29 -18.11
N ILE A 263 -8.08 -5.66 -19.32
CA ILE A 263 -8.24 -7.02 -19.85
C ILE A 263 -7.27 -7.99 -19.14
N ILE A 264 -6.01 -7.58 -18.97
CA ILE A 264 -5.01 -8.33 -18.19
C ILE A 264 -5.49 -8.47 -16.75
N TRP A 265 -6.00 -7.38 -16.17
CA TRP A 265 -6.56 -7.42 -14.82
C TRP A 265 -7.70 -8.43 -14.70
N THR A 266 -8.59 -8.48 -15.69
CA THR A 266 -9.73 -9.42 -15.69
C THR A 266 -9.25 -10.87 -15.65
N LEU A 267 -8.28 -11.25 -16.51
CA LEU A 267 -7.72 -12.61 -16.47
C LEU A 267 -7.00 -12.88 -15.15
N PHE A 268 -6.22 -11.92 -14.66
CA PHE A 268 -5.43 -12.10 -13.45
C PHE A 268 -6.34 -12.25 -12.21
N GLN A 269 -7.35 -11.41 -12.09
CA GLN A 269 -8.34 -11.45 -11.02
C GLN A 269 -9.15 -12.76 -11.07
N HIS A 270 -9.64 -13.17 -12.25
CA HIS A 270 -10.30 -14.47 -12.43
C HIS A 270 -9.39 -15.63 -11.99
N THR A 271 -8.10 -15.57 -12.34
CA THR A 271 -7.12 -16.60 -11.94
C THR A 271 -7.00 -16.69 -10.42
N LEU A 272 -6.90 -15.55 -9.74
CA LEU A 272 -6.80 -15.51 -8.28
C LEU A 272 -8.09 -15.93 -7.57
N GLN A 273 -9.26 -15.74 -8.19
CA GLN A 273 -10.55 -16.08 -7.61
C GLN A 273 -10.94 -17.55 -7.81
N HIS A 274 -10.81 -18.06 -9.04
CA HIS A 274 -11.33 -19.37 -9.42
C HIS A 274 -10.24 -20.43 -9.57
N GLU A 275 -9.00 -20.03 -9.82
CA GLU A 275 -7.85 -20.91 -10.01
C GLU A 275 -6.78 -20.66 -8.94
N TYR A 276 -7.21 -20.35 -7.72
CA TYR A 276 -6.34 -19.97 -6.59
C TYR A 276 -5.32 -21.05 -6.21
N GLU A 277 -5.56 -22.32 -6.55
CA GLU A 277 -4.57 -23.41 -6.41
C GLU A 277 -3.27 -23.13 -7.21
N LEU A 278 -3.33 -22.32 -8.26
CA LEU A 278 -2.12 -21.86 -8.97
C LEU A 278 -1.22 -20.99 -8.09
N MET A 279 -1.74 -20.34 -7.06
CA MET A 279 -0.92 -19.58 -6.10
C MET A 279 -0.20 -20.46 -5.07
N LYS A 280 -0.60 -21.73 -4.91
CA LYS A 280 -0.03 -22.61 -3.88
C LYS A 280 1.49 -22.76 -4.03
N ASN A 281 2.22 -22.36 -2.98
CA ASN A 281 3.68 -22.28 -2.92
C ASN A 281 4.33 -21.44 -4.03
N ARG A 282 3.56 -20.56 -4.68
CA ARG A 282 4.01 -19.66 -5.75
C ARG A 282 3.95 -18.21 -5.31
N HIS A 283 4.41 -17.33 -6.18
CA HIS A 283 4.46 -15.90 -5.96
C HIS A 283 3.42 -15.17 -6.82
N LEU A 284 2.75 -14.17 -6.27
CA LEU A 284 1.70 -13.39 -6.93
C LEU A 284 2.14 -12.84 -8.29
N ASP A 285 3.34 -12.24 -8.32
CA ASP A 285 3.91 -11.66 -9.54
C ASP A 285 4.19 -12.68 -10.67
N GLN A 286 4.33 -13.98 -10.36
CA GLN A 286 4.49 -15.02 -11.40
C GLN A 286 3.21 -15.14 -12.24
N LEU A 287 2.05 -15.12 -11.57
CA LEU A 287 0.74 -15.13 -12.23
C LEU A 287 0.49 -13.79 -12.94
N MET A 288 0.86 -12.66 -12.33
CA MET A 288 0.75 -11.34 -12.95
C MET A 288 1.49 -11.28 -14.30
N MET A 289 2.79 -11.63 -14.31
CA MET A 289 3.61 -11.61 -15.52
C MET A 289 3.10 -12.62 -16.58
N SER A 290 2.58 -13.77 -16.14
CA SER A 290 1.99 -14.78 -17.03
C SER A 290 0.68 -14.30 -17.66
N ALA A 291 -0.17 -13.61 -16.89
CA ALA A 291 -1.41 -13.01 -17.38
C ALA A 291 -1.13 -11.88 -18.39
N MET A 292 -0.13 -11.03 -18.12
CA MET A 292 0.33 -10.00 -19.07
C MET A 292 0.75 -10.63 -20.40
N TYR A 293 1.63 -11.64 -20.35
CA TYR A 293 2.09 -12.34 -21.55
C TYR A 293 0.93 -13.02 -22.31
N ALA A 294 0.05 -13.72 -21.61
CA ALA A 294 -1.09 -14.43 -22.20
C ALA A 294 -2.03 -13.50 -22.97
N ILE A 295 -2.45 -12.38 -22.36
CA ILE A 295 -3.38 -11.43 -22.99
C ILE A 295 -2.73 -10.71 -24.15
N CYS A 296 -1.49 -10.22 -24.01
CA CYS A 296 -0.78 -9.61 -25.13
C CYS A 296 -0.65 -10.56 -26.32
N LYS A 297 -0.36 -11.84 -26.06
CA LYS A 297 -0.26 -12.87 -27.12
C LYS A 297 -1.57 -13.08 -27.88
N VAL A 298 -2.72 -13.19 -27.20
CA VAL A 298 -4.03 -13.37 -27.87
C VAL A 298 -4.57 -12.09 -28.50
N LYS A 299 -4.08 -10.92 -28.08
CA LYS A 299 -4.36 -9.62 -28.71
C LYS A 299 -3.35 -9.24 -29.79
N SER A 300 -2.47 -10.16 -30.19
CA SER A 300 -1.45 -9.96 -31.22
C SER A 300 -0.49 -8.79 -30.93
N VAL A 301 -0.23 -8.50 -29.66
CA VAL A 301 0.77 -7.54 -29.21
C VAL A 301 2.05 -8.30 -28.84
N ASP A 302 3.16 -7.97 -29.51
CA ASP A 302 4.46 -8.60 -29.24
C ASP A 302 5.05 -8.12 -27.90
N LEU A 303 4.71 -8.84 -26.83
CA LEU A 303 5.27 -8.66 -25.51
C LEU A 303 5.97 -9.95 -25.08
N ARG A 304 7.31 -9.95 -25.12
CA ARG A 304 8.12 -11.12 -24.74
C ARG A 304 8.37 -11.17 -23.23
N PHE A 305 8.46 -12.37 -22.65
CA PHE A 305 8.84 -12.56 -21.24
C PHE A 305 10.13 -11.83 -20.88
N LYS A 306 11.15 -11.83 -21.76
CA LYS A 306 12.40 -11.08 -21.55
C LYS A 306 12.15 -9.60 -21.27
N THR A 307 11.21 -8.98 -21.98
CA THR A 307 10.83 -7.57 -21.78
C THR A 307 10.11 -7.39 -20.44
N ILE A 308 9.14 -8.27 -20.13
CA ILE A 308 8.38 -8.24 -18.89
C ILE A 308 9.30 -8.36 -17.67
N VAL A 309 10.15 -9.40 -17.62
CA VAL A 309 11.04 -9.63 -16.47
C VAL A 309 12.11 -8.54 -16.34
N THR A 310 12.48 -7.87 -17.44
CA THR A 310 13.42 -6.74 -17.39
C THR A 310 12.78 -5.52 -16.74
N ALA A 311 11.53 -5.19 -17.07
CA ALA A 311 10.81 -4.11 -16.39
C ALA A 311 10.46 -4.46 -14.95
N TYR A 312 10.13 -5.73 -14.68
CA TYR A 312 9.85 -6.23 -13.33
C TYR A 312 11.02 -6.00 -12.36
N LYS A 313 12.26 -6.23 -12.80
CA LYS A 313 13.47 -5.96 -12.00
C LYS A 313 13.60 -4.51 -11.52
N ASN A 314 12.97 -3.56 -12.21
CA ASN A 314 13.02 -2.14 -11.85
C ASN A 314 11.90 -1.75 -10.86
N MET A 315 10.98 -2.66 -10.54
CA MET A 315 9.97 -2.44 -9.52
C MET A 315 10.58 -2.52 -8.11
N PRO A 316 10.05 -1.74 -7.15
CA PRO A 316 10.54 -1.75 -5.78
C PRO A 316 10.34 -3.13 -5.12
N ASN A 317 11.31 -3.53 -4.29
CA ASN A 317 11.25 -4.75 -3.47
C ASN A 317 11.03 -6.06 -4.26
N THR A 318 11.58 -6.16 -5.49
CA THR A 318 11.50 -7.39 -6.29
C THR A 318 12.74 -8.28 -6.14
N ASN A 319 12.57 -9.58 -6.39
CA ASN A 319 13.65 -10.57 -6.40
C ASN A 319 13.72 -11.29 -7.75
N GLN A 320 14.92 -11.54 -8.28
CA GLN A 320 15.08 -12.27 -9.54
C GLN A 320 14.68 -13.74 -9.42
N GLU A 321 14.82 -14.33 -8.23
CA GLU A 321 14.37 -15.71 -7.97
C GLU A 321 12.88 -15.88 -8.24
N THR A 322 12.08 -14.81 -8.13
CA THR A 322 10.64 -14.83 -8.42
C THR A 322 10.32 -15.32 -9.84
N PHE A 323 11.17 -15.06 -10.84
CA PHE A 323 10.95 -15.56 -12.22
C PHE A 323 11.99 -16.57 -12.70
N LYS A 324 13.06 -16.81 -11.93
CA LYS A 324 14.08 -17.83 -12.23
C LYS A 324 13.79 -19.18 -11.58
N HIS A 325 13.16 -19.19 -10.41
CA HIS A 325 12.95 -20.37 -9.58
C HIS A 325 11.46 -20.50 -9.20
N VAL A 326 10.66 -20.91 -10.19
CA VAL A 326 9.20 -21.04 -10.13
C VAL A 326 8.82 -22.51 -10.00
N LEU A 327 7.96 -22.83 -9.04
CA LEU A 327 7.50 -24.20 -8.78
C LEU A 327 6.68 -24.74 -9.96
N ILE A 328 7.13 -25.84 -10.56
CA ILE A 328 6.44 -26.54 -11.65
C ILE A 328 5.61 -27.69 -11.08
N SER A 329 6.28 -28.64 -10.42
CA SER A 329 5.74 -29.83 -9.78
C SER A 329 6.54 -30.14 -8.50
N ASP A 330 6.10 -31.10 -7.69
CA ASP A 330 6.65 -31.42 -6.36
C ASP A 330 8.18 -31.36 -6.26
N GLY A 331 8.70 -30.28 -5.66
CA GLY A 331 10.13 -30.05 -5.47
C GLY A 331 10.92 -29.67 -6.73
N HIS A 332 10.29 -29.61 -7.90
CA HIS A 332 10.89 -29.21 -9.17
C HIS A 332 10.61 -27.74 -9.51
N TYR A 333 11.68 -26.99 -9.74
CA TYR A 333 11.64 -25.56 -10.03
C TYR A 333 12.33 -25.25 -11.36
N ASP A 334 11.77 -24.30 -12.10
CA ASP A 334 12.32 -23.81 -13.36
C ASP A 334 11.93 -22.33 -13.57
N SER A 335 12.31 -21.74 -14.70
CA SER A 335 11.96 -20.40 -15.11
C SER A 335 10.45 -20.17 -15.25
N ILE A 336 10.06 -18.89 -15.17
CA ILE A 336 8.67 -18.45 -15.40
C ILE A 336 8.12 -18.87 -16.76
N ILE A 337 8.98 -19.05 -17.76
CA ILE A 337 8.57 -19.48 -19.10
C ILE A 337 8.13 -20.95 -19.08
N VAL A 338 8.86 -21.81 -18.36
CA VAL A 338 8.50 -23.22 -18.19
C VAL A 338 7.22 -23.33 -17.36
N PHE A 339 7.10 -22.57 -16.27
CA PHE A 339 5.85 -22.45 -15.51
C PHE A 339 4.67 -22.03 -16.40
N TYR A 340 4.86 -21.02 -17.23
CA TYR A 340 3.82 -20.55 -18.14
C TYR A 340 3.34 -21.67 -19.07
N ASN A 341 4.27 -22.37 -19.72
CA ASN A 341 3.94 -23.38 -20.73
C ASN A 341 3.37 -24.67 -20.12
N GLN A 342 3.95 -25.14 -19.01
CA GLN A 342 3.64 -26.45 -18.42
C GLN A 342 2.54 -26.40 -17.35
N VAL A 343 2.31 -25.26 -16.72
CA VAL A 343 1.33 -25.14 -15.62
C VAL A 343 0.25 -24.12 -15.96
N PHE A 344 0.62 -22.84 -16.14
CA PHE A 344 -0.34 -21.75 -16.31
C PHE A 344 -1.22 -21.94 -17.55
N MET A 345 -0.61 -22.21 -18.71
CA MET A 345 -1.34 -22.46 -19.95
C MET A 345 -2.13 -23.75 -19.92
N GLN A 346 -1.63 -24.81 -19.30
CA GLN A 346 -2.39 -26.06 -19.20
C GLN A 346 -3.69 -25.86 -18.42
N ARG A 347 -3.67 -24.98 -17.42
CA ARG A 347 -4.87 -24.66 -16.64
C ARG A 347 -5.80 -23.65 -17.32
N LEU A 348 -5.24 -22.57 -17.86
CA LEU A 348 -6.03 -21.38 -18.26
C LEU A 348 -6.25 -21.23 -19.76
N LYS A 349 -5.81 -22.18 -20.60
CA LYS A 349 -5.90 -22.07 -22.08
C LYS A 349 -7.31 -21.71 -22.55
N THR A 350 -8.33 -22.38 -22.03
CA THR A 350 -9.73 -22.15 -22.43
C THR A 350 -10.20 -20.76 -22.02
N ASN A 351 -9.90 -20.31 -20.80
CA ASN A 351 -10.22 -18.95 -20.32
C ASN A 351 -9.50 -17.88 -21.15
N ILE A 352 -8.22 -18.08 -21.46
CA ILE A 352 -7.39 -17.14 -22.23
C ILE A 352 -7.92 -16.96 -23.65
N LEU A 353 -8.33 -18.05 -24.31
CA LEU A 353 -8.84 -18.00 -25.69
C LEU A 353 -10.18 -17.24 -25.81
N GLN A 354 -10.97 -17.13 -24.74
CA GLN A 354 -12.22 -16.35 -24.75
C GLN A 354 -11.98 -14.86 -25.03
N TYR A 355 -10.82 -14.31 -24.67
CA TYR A 355 -10.47 -12.91 -24.91
C TYR A 355 -10.15 -12.61 -26.39
N ALA A 356 -9.90 -13.63 -27.21
CA ALA A 356 -9.80 -13.50 -28.66
C ALA A 356 -11.16 -13.69 -29.37
N SER A 357 -12.18 -14.13 -28.65
CA SER A 357 -13.50 -14.39 -29.24
C SER A 357 -14.29 -13.08 -29.48
N PRO A 358 -15.34 -13.12 -30.34
CA PRO A 358 -16.22 -11.97 -30.57
C PRO A 358 -17.00 -11.52 -29.32
N ARG A 359 -17.10 -12.38 -28.30
CA ARG A 359 -17.79 -12.10 -27.04
C ARG A 359 -16.80 -12.28 -25.88
N PRO A 360 -15.93 -11.29 -25.63
CA PRO A 360 -14.97 -11.39 -24.54
C PRO A 360 -15.66 -11.42 -23.17
N PRO A 361 -15.02 -11.99 -22.13
CA PRO A 361 -15.51 -11.93 -20.77
C PRO A 361 -15.77 -10.49 -20.31
N THR A 362 -16.76 -10.31 -19.43
CA THR A 362 -17.02 -9.02 -18.78
C THR A 362 -15.81 -8.57 -17.98
N LEU A 363 -15.42 -7.31 -18.12
CA LEU A 363 -14.25 -6.78 -17.42
C LEU A 363 -14.46 -6.78 -15.90
N SER A 364 -13.45 -7.25 -15.17
CA SER A 364 -13.47 -7.23 -13.71
C SER A 364 -13.39 -5.78 -13.19
N PRO A 365 -14.07 -5.47 -12.08
CA PRO A 365 -13.96 -4.15 -11.46
C PRO A 365 -12.52 -3.91 -11.04
N ILE A 366 -12.01 -2.71 -11.33
CA ILE A 366 -10.70 -2.27 -10.85
C ILE A 366 -10.80 -2.05 -9.34
N PRO A 367 -9.92 -2.67 -8.53
CA PRO A 367 -9.90 -2.42 -7.10
C PRO A 367 -9.72 -0.93 -6.83
N GLN A 368 -10.60 -0.37 -6.01
CA GLN A 368 -10.38 0.97 -5.47
C GLN A 368 -9.05 0.93 -4.72
N ILE A 369 -8.07 1.72 -5.16
CA ILE A 369 -6.80 1.90 -4.48
C ILE A 369 -7.01 3.06 -3.50
N PRO A 370 -7.40 2.83 -2.22
CA PRO A 370 -7.25 3.86 -1.23
C PRO A 370 -5.79 4.28 -1.23
N ARG A 371 -5.54 5.59 -1.34
CA ARG A 371 -4.18 6.12 -1.20
C ARG A 371 -3.65 5.62 0.14
N SER A 372 -2.44 5.04 0.12
CA SER A 372 -1.77 4.59 1.34
C SER A 372 -1.96 5.63 2.47
N PRO A 373 -2.43 5.21 3.66
CA PRO A 373 -2.63 6.11 4.79
C PRO A 373 -1.33 6.74 5.28
N TYR A 374 -0.18 6.25 4.82
CA TYR A 374 1.16 6.75 5.15
C TYR A 374 1.57 8.00 4.35
N LYS A 375 0.70 8.51 3.46
CA LYS A 375 0.93 9.83 2.86
C LYS A 375 0.68 10.92 3.89
N PHE A 376 1.76 11.63 4.26
CA PHE A 376 1.69 12.90 4.96
C PHE A 376 0.59 13.79 4.31
N PRO A 377 -0.31 14.42 5.10
CA PRO A 377 -1.51 15.11 4.62
C PRO A 377 -1.24 16.43 3.86
N ASN A 378 -0.06 16.58 3.25
CA ASN A 378 0.40 17.82 2.65
C ASN A 378 -0.05 18.00 1.18
N SER A 379 -0.99 17.20 0.68
CA SER A 379 -1.46 17.29 -0.72
C SER A 379 -2.97 17.57 -0.79
N PRO A 380 -3.40 18.55 -1.62
CA PRO A 380 -4.82 18.83 -1.84
C PRO A 380 -5.58 17.60 -2.37
N LEU A 381 -6.75 17.33 -1.81
CA LEU A 381 -7.68 16.27 -2.22
C LEU A 381 -8.71 16.86 -3.18
N ARG A 382 -8.89 16.25 -4.37
CA ARG A 382 -9.91 16.69 -5.32
C ARG A 382 -11.30 16.25 -4.84
N VAL A 383 -12.28 17.14 -4.91
CA VAL A 383 -13.67 16.84 -4.52
C VAL A 383 -14.32 15.98 -5.62
N PRO A 384 -14.88 14.80 -5.28
CA PRO A 384 -15.63 13.99 -6.24
C PRO A 384 -16.76 14.81 -6.87
N GLY A 385 -16.89 14.75 -8.19
CA GLY A 385 -17.90 15.50 -8.95
C GLY A 385 -17.49 16.89 -9.43
N SER A 386 -16.28 17.37 -9.09
CA SER A 386 -15.77 18.65 -9.57
C SER A 386 -14.48 18.48 -10.39
N ASN A 387 -14.37 19.22 -11.50
CA ASN A 387 -13.16 19.16 -12.33
C ASN A 387 -11.99 19.96 -11.77
N ASN A 388 -12.26 20.96 -10.93
CA ASN A 388 -11.26 21.97 -10.55
C ASN A 388 -11.19 22.29 -9.04
N VAL A 389 -11.94 21.59 -8.17
CA VAL A 389 -11.96 21.90 -6.73
C VAL A 389 -11.09 20.94 -5.95
N TYR A 390 -10.13 21.49 -5.20
CA TYR A 390 -9.23 20.76 -4.32
C TYR A 390 -9.36 21.26 -2.88
N ILE A 391 -9.57 20.36 -1.93
CA ILE A 391 -9.61 20.59 -0.50
C ILE A 391 -8.27 20.17 0.10
N SER A 392 -7.55 21.11 0.70
CA SER A 392 -6.38 20.77 1.51
C SER A 392 -6.80 20.59 2.98
N PRO A 393 -6.29 19.59 3.71
CA PRO A 393 -6.54 19.47 5.14
C PRO A 393 -6.09 20.75 5.88
N LEU A 394 -6.94 21.26 6.78
CA LEU A 394 -6.59 22.39 7.65
C LEU A 394 -5.37 22.01 8.50
N LYS A 395 -4.28 22.79 8.38
CA LYS A 395 -3.11 22.62 9.26
C LYS A 395 -3.56 22.86 10.70
N SER A 396 -3.34 21.88 11.57
CA SER A 396 -3.61 22.03 13.01
C SER A 396 -2.84 23.24 13.57
N PRO A 397 -3.47 24.12 14.36
CA PRO A 397 -2.82 25.32 14.92
C PRO A 397 -1.92 25.02 16.13
N ARG A 398 -1.39 23.79 16.28
CA ARG A 398 -0.50 23.41 17.40
C ARG A 398 0.95 23.88 17.22
N MET A 399 1.14 25.07 16.67
CA MET A 399 2.39 25.82 16.74
C MET A 399 2.02 27.21 17.23
N SER A 400 1.97 27.39 18.55
CA SER A 400 1.87 28.70 19.17
C SER A 400 2.98 29.60 18.58
N PRO A 401 2.69 30.82 18.11
CA PRO A 401 3.69 31.73 17.57
C PRO A 401 4.46 32.39 18.72
N GLY A 402 5.16 31.59 19.52
CA GLY A 402 5.85 32.06 20.73
C GLY A 402 7.37 32.06 20.65
N ILE A 403 7.99 31.33 19.72
CA ILE A 403 9.46 31.21 19.70
C ILE A 403 9.97 31.08 18.26
N MET A 404 10.25 32.22 17.60
CA MET A 404 11.09 32.28 16.40
C MET A 404 11.62 33.73 16.28
N THR A 405 12.86 33.96 16.76
CA THR A 405 13.88 35.01 16.42
C THR A 405 13.43 36.46 16.10
N PRO A 406 14.21 37.51 16.45
CA PRO A 406 13.77 38.91 16.30
C PRO A 406 13.39 39.22 14.84
N ARG A 407 12.11 39.54 14.60
CA ARG A 407 11.57 39.73 13.24
C ARG A 407 11.53 41.21 12.86
N SER A 408 12.36 41.60 11.90
CA SER A 408 12.35 42.95 11.31
C SER A 408 11.26 43.17 10.25
N ARG A 409 10.34 42.22 10.00
CA ARG A 409 9.30 42.32 8.95
C ARG A 409 7.96 41.70 9.37
N MET A 410 6.88 42.36 8.96
CA MET A 410 5.49 42.01 9.23
C MET A 410 5.02 40.84 8.35
N LEU A 411 4.39 39.82 8.94
CA LEU A 411 3.73 38.72 8.22
C LEU A 411 2.21 38.96 8.18
N VAL A 412 1.58 38.65 7.05
CA VAL A 412 0.13 38.76 6.84
C VAL A 412 -0.38 37.41 6.34
N SER A 413 -1.40 36.87 7.01
CA SER A 413 -2.08 35.62 6.65
C SER A 413 -3.46 35.92 6.08
N ILE A 414 -3.86 35.22 5.02
CA ILE A 414 -5.19 35.36 4.42
C ILE A 414 -6.20 34.66 5.32
N GLY A 415 -7.19 35.40 5.84
CA GLY A 415 -8.25 34.90 6.73
C GLY A 415 -8.24 35.47 8.15
N GLU A 416 -7.26 36.29 8.53
CA GLU A 416 -7.34 37.08 9.77
C GLU A 416 -8.23 38.32 9.58
N SER A 417 -9.02 38.68 10.59
CA SER A 417 -9.74 39.97 10.59
C SER A 417 -8.73 41.11 10.62
N PHE A 418 -8.76 41.96 9.59
CA PHE A 418 -7.83 43.07 9.46
C PHE A 418 -8.25 44.22 10.40
N GLY A 419 -7.88 44.12 11.67
CA GLY A 419 -7.99 45.24 12.61
C GLY A 419 -7.09 46.43 12.21
N LEU A 420 -7.49 47.64 12.65
CA LEU A 420 -6.86 48.98 12.55
C LEU A 420 -6.20 49.36 11.21
N SER A 421 -6.65 50.48 10.64
CA SER A 421 -6.24 51.08 9.35
C SER A 421 -4.72 51.14 9.09
N ASN A 422 -3.91 51.26 10.15
CA ASN A 422 -2.45 51.32 10.09
C ASN A 422 -1.80 50.05 9.51
N ARG A 423 -2.45 48.88 9.58
CA ARG A 423 -1.92 47.62 9.00
C ARG A 423 -2.01 47.62 7.47
N PHE A 424 -3.10 48.14 6.91
CA PHE A 424 -3.31 48.22 5.46
C PHE A 424 -2.32 49.19 4.80
N GLN A 425 -2.04 50.33 5.43
CA GLN A 425 -1.05 51.30 4.92
C GLN A 425 0.35 50.68 4.81
N LYS A 426 0.76 49.85 5.78
CA LYS A 426 2.03 49.11 5.73
C LYS A 426 2.07 48.04 4.64
N ILE A 427 0.95 47.37 4.35
CA ILE A 427 0.86 46.41 3.24
C ILE A 427 1.02 47.14 1.91
N ASN A 428 0.33 48.26 1.70
CA ASN A 428 0.45 49.06 0.49
C ASN A 428 1.88 49.60 0.29
N GLN A 429 2.54 50.04 1.37
CA GLN A 429 3.95 50.45 1.31
C GLN A 429 4.92 49.31 0.98
N MET A 430 4.65 48.07 1.41
CA MET A 430 5.46 46.89 1.04
C MET A 430 5.22 46.43 -0.40
N VAL A 431 4.00 46.58 -0.92
CA VAL A 431 3.68 46.23 -2.31
C VAL A 431 4.27 47.24 -3.29
N ASN A 432 4.34 48.51 -2.89
CA ASN A 432 4.88 49.59 -3.73
C ASN A 432 6.41 49.74 -3.64
N SER A 433 7.07 49.20 -2.60
CA SER A 433 8.54 49.20 -2.49
C SER A 433 9.13 47.92 -3.08
N SER A 434 9.28 47.86 -4.41
CA SER A 434 9.94 46.73 -5.08
C SER A 434 11.20 47.13 -5.84
N ASP A 435 12.28 47.41 -5.11
CA ASP A 435 13.64 47.13 -5.60
C ASP A 435 13.85 45.61 -5.58
N ARG A 436 13.51 44.95 -6.69
CA ARG A 436 13.79 43.52 -6.88
C ARG A 436 15.23 43.33 -7.34
N SER A 437 16.15 43.17 -6.39
CA SER A 437 17.47 42.62 -6.70
C SER A 437 17.35 41.11 -7.00
N PHE A 438 17.67 40.76 -8.24
CA PHE A 438 17.76 39.38 -8.72
C PHE A 438 18.91 38.63 -8.02
N LYS A 439 18.59 37.52 -7.33
CA LYS A 439 19.56 36.45 -7.02
C LYS A 439 19.00 35.09 -7.46
N ARG A 440 19.15 34.82 -8.76
CA ARG A 440 19.45 33.47 -9.27
C ARG A 440 20.58 33.66 -10.28
N THR A 441 21.76 33.21 -9.91
CA THR A 441 22.95 33.24 -10.76
C THR A 441 23.12 31.84 -11.35
N LEU A 442 23.46 31.82 -12.65
CA LEU A 442 23.81 30.70 -13.54
C LEU A 442 22.61 29.94 -14.16
N ASP A 443 22.16 30.34 -15.36
CA ASP A 443 22.75 29.87 -16.63
C ASP A 443 22.22 30.70 -17.83
N LEU A 444 22.99 30.77 -18.92
CA LEU A 444 22.92 31.74 -20.04
C LEU A 444 21.87 31.41 -21.13
N GLY A 445 21.06 32.39 -21.57
CA GLY A 445 20.23 32.33 -22.80
C GLY A 445 19.00 33.27 -22.80
N PRO A 446 18.54 33.83 -23.95
CA PRO A 446 17.81 35.10 -23.98
C PRO A 446 16.30 35.00 -23.65
N THR A 447 15.89 35.88 -22.72
CA THR A 447 14.56 36.48 -22.46
C THR A 447 13.31 35.58 -22.41
N PRO A 448 12.79 35.26 -21.20
CA PRO A 448 11.45 34.70 -21.03
C PRO A 448 10.36 35.77 -21.24
N LYS A 449 9.41 35.49 -22.14
CA LYS A 449 8.19 36.28 -22.39
C LYS A 449 7.30 36.37 -21.13
N PRO A 450 6.60 37.49 -20.87
CA PRO A 450 5.76 37.65 -19.68
C PRO A 450 4.57 36.68 -19.70
N LEU A 451 4.37 35.97 -18.60
CA LEU A 451 3.27 35.03 -18.38
C LEU A 451 1.91 35.76 -18.38
N LYS A 452 0.97 35.22 -19.16
CA LYS A 452 -0.40 35.73 -19.36
C LYS A 452 -1.11 35.91 -18.01
N ARG A 453 -1.59 37.13 -17.76
CA ARG A 453 -2.40 37.50 -16.60
C ARG A 453 -3.80 36.91 -16.75
N LEU A 454 -4.28 36.20 -15.72
CA LEU A 454 -5.62 35.63 -15.64
C LEU A 454 -6.65 36.78 -15.61
N ARG A 455 -7.52 36.88 -16.61
CA ARG A 455 -8.71 37.74 -16.58
C ARG A 455 -9.92 36.88 -16.17
N PHE A 456 -10.77 37.41 -15.30
CA PHE A 456 -12.05 36.83 -14.94
C PHE A 456 -13.11 37.49 -15.82
N ASP A 457 -13.83 36.69 -16.62
CA ASP A 457 -15.00 37.14 -17.36
C ASP A 457 -16.19 37.22 -16.38
N VAL A 458 -16.87 38.36 -16.37
CA VAL A 458 -18.16 38.60 -15.72
C VAL A 458 -19.16 38.81 -16.85
N ASP A 459 -20.23 38.04 -16.85
CA ASP A 459 -21.28 37.98 -17.88
C ASP A 459 -22.03 39.29 -18.12
N GLY A 460 -22.46 39.52 -19.37
CA GLY A 460 -23.72 40.22 -19.67
C GLY A 460 -23.72 41.27 -20.79
N GLN A 461 -24.31 40.88 -21.93
CA GLN A 461 -25.16 41.67 -22.86
C GLN A 461 -24.59 42.65 -23.91
N ASP A 462 -24.90 42.25 -25.16
CA ASP A 462 -25.51 42.99 -26.28
C ASP A 462 -24.83 44.15 -27.02
N GLU A 463 -25.08 44.07 -28.34
CA GLU A 463 -25.06 45.08 -29.39
C GLU A 463 -23.79 45.34 -30.21
N ALA A 464 -24.10 45.72 -31.45
CA ALA A 464 -23.44 45.35 -32.68
C ALA A 464 -22.47 46.40 -33.27
N ASP A 465 -21.86 45.96 -34.39
CA ASP A 465 -21.49 46.75 -35.57
C ASP A 465 -20.03 47.25 -35.70
N GLY A 466 -19.55 47.23 -36.96
CA GLY A 466 -18.55 48.22 -37.42
C GLY A 466 -17.11 47.77 -37.76
N SER A 467 -16.95 46.98 -38.83
CA SER A 467 -16.02 47.23 -39.96
C SER A 467 -14.48 47.44 -39.81
N LYS A 468 -13.74 46.61 -40.60
CA LYS A 468 -12.51 46.88 -41.42
C LYS A 468 -11.16 47.13 -40.69
N SER A 469 -9.96 46.76 -41.17
CA SER A 469 -9.46 46.14 -42.43
C SER A 469 -7.98 45.72 -42.29
N GLY A 470 -7.59 44.63 -42.97
CA GLY A 470 -6.35 44.54 -43.78
C GLY A 470 -5.05 44.04 -43.13
N GLY A 471 -4.52 42.90 -43.64
CA GLY A 471 -3.12 42.49 -43.44
C GLY A 471 -2.84 40.98 -43.58
N ASP A 472 -2.69 40.52 -44.82
CA ASP A 472 -2.11 39.24 -45.30
C ASP A 472 -0.79 38.82 -44.59
N SER A 473 -0.22 37.61 -44.67
CA SER A 473 -0.50 36.27 -45.22
C SER A 473 0.76 35.45 -44.89
N THR A 474 0.66 34.24 -44.32
CA THR A 474 1.77 33.23 -44.29
C THR A 474 1.33 31.76 -44.18
N LEU A 475 0.02 31.47 -44.19
CA LEU A 475 -0.49 30.09 -44.07
C LEU A 475 -0.90 29.46 -45.41
N ILE A 476 -1.05 30.26 -46.47
CA ILE A 476 -1.42 29.77 -47.80
C ILE A 476 -0.19 29.35 -48.62
N GLN A 477 1.02 29.78 -48.24
CA GLN A 477 2.25 29.47 -48.97
C GLN A 477 2.90 28.12 -48.61
N LYS A 478 2.52 27.48 -47.49
CA LYS A 478 3.09 26.18 -47.07
C LYS A 478 2.25 24.94 -47.44
N LEU A 479 1.02 25.13 -47.92
CA LEU A 479 0.16 24.04 -48.40
C LEU A 479 0.41 23.68 -49.88
N ALA A 480 1.20 24.48 -50.60
CA ALA A 480 1.53 24.25 -52.01
C ALA A 480 2.83 23.45 -52.24
N GLU A 481 3.65 23.20 -51.21
CA GLU A 481 4.95 22.51 -51.35
C GLU A 481 4.91 21.00 -51.02
N MET A 482 3.81 20.46 -50.47
CA MET A 482 3.74 19.02 -50.12
C MET A 482 2.93 18.16 -51.10
N SER A 483 2.36 18.71 -52.19
CA SER A 483 1.51 17.96 -53.13
C SER A 483 2.15 17.65 -54.49
N LYS A 484 3.46 17.89 -54.66
CA LYS A 484 4.16 17.59 -55.92
C LYS A 484 5.55 17.04 -55.67
N LEU A 485 5.67 15.77 -55.27
CA LEU A 485 6.82 14.92 -55.60
C LEU A 485 6.38 13.44 -55.56
N GLN A 486 5.88 13.00 -56.73
CA GLN A 486 6.12 11.71 -57.38
C GLN A 486 5.38 10.44 -56.90
N LEU A 487 4.19 10.28 -57.47
CA LEU A 487 3.80 9.05 -58.19
C LEU A 487 4.66 8.86 -59.46
N ASN A 488 5.12 7.61 -59.66
CA ASN A 488 5.37 6.86 -60.91
C ASN A 488 6.42 5.79 -60.54
N VAL A 489 6.22 4.48 -60.73
CA VAL A 489 6.27 3.79 -62.02
C VAL A 489 5.58 2.40 -61.95
N HIS A 490 4.65 2.19 -62.89
CA HIS A 490 4.27 1.01 -63.70
C HIS A 490 4.12 -0.43 -63.17
N PHE A 491 2.97 -0.99 -63.55
CA PHE A 491 2.64 -2.41 -63.79
C PHE A 491 3.10 -2.91 -65.18
N VAL A 492 2.96 -4.24 -65.38
CA VAL A 492 2.90 -5.09 -66.61
C VAL A 492 4.14 -6.00 -66.74
N VAL A 493 4.11 -7.35 -66.85
CA VAL A 493 3.08 -8.40 -67.10
C VAL A 493 3.14 -9.45 -65.97
#